data_AF-A0A535T6E6-F1
#
_entry.id   AF-A0A535T6E6-F1
#
_cell.length_a   1.000
_cell.length_b   1.000
_cell.length_c   1.000
_cell.angle_alpha   90.00
_cell.angle_beta   90.00
_cell.angle_gamma   90.00
#
_symmetry.space_group_name_H-M   'P 1'
#
loop_
_entity.id
_entity.type
_entity.pdbx_description
1 polymer ?
#
loop_
_entity_poly.entity_id
_entity_poly.type
_entity_poly.pdbx_seq_one_letter_code
_entity_poly.pdbx_strand_id
1 'polypeptide(L)'
;MNVEAASERGRLALSSEQDSFEALFKAEYNRVAGIANRVLGDAQEAEDVAQEVFIDFHRLHSAKAQYAAAWLYRASAHTALNRVRGRRR
;
A
#
# COMPACT_ATOMS: atom_id res chain seq x y z
N MET A 1 -7.62 35.17 -14.49
CA MET A 1 -7.08 34.04 -13.70
C MET A 1 -6.91 32.87 -14.67
N ASN A 2 -5.69 32.63 -15.15
CA ASN A 2 -5.41 31.82 -16.35
C ASN A 2 -5.57 30.31 -16.14
N VAL A 3 -6.08 29.63 -17.18
CA VAL A 3 -6.25 28.17 -17.28
C VAL A 3 -4.92 27.43 -17.04
N GLU A 4 -3.81 28.03 -17.45
CA GLU A 4 -2.45 27.49 -17.29
C GLU A 4 -2.01 27.36 -15.83
N ALA A 5 -2.41 28.30 -14.96
CA ALA A 5 -2.09 28.26 -13.53
C ALA A 5 -2.88 27.18 -12.78
N ALA A 6 -4.07 26.79 -13.27
CA ALA A 6 -4.84 25.69 -12.70
C ALA A 6 -4.23 24.33 -13.06
N SER A 7 -3.76 24.18 -14.31
CA SER A 7 -3.06 22.98 -14.79
C SER A 7 -1.71 22.77 -14.10
N GLU A 8 -0.96 23.83 -13.82
CA GLU A 8 0.30 23.78 -13.05
C GLU A 8 0.08 23.25 -11.62
N ARG A 9 -0.95 23.77 -10.94
CA ARG A 9 -1.31 23.35 -9.57
C ARG A 9 -1.75 21.88 -9.52
N GLY A 10 -2.51 21.43 -10.53
CA GLY A 10 -2.91 20.03 -10.65
C GLY A 10 -1.70 19.09 -10.78
N ARG A 11 -0.71 19.44 -11.61
CA ARG A 11 0.53 18.68 -11.76
C ARG A 11 1.32 18.58 -10.44
N LEU A 12 1.50 19.70 -9.74
CA LEU A 12 2.23 19.75 -8.47
C LEU A 12 1.52 18.96 -7.36
N ALA A 13 0.18 18.97 -7.35
CA ALA A 13 -0.60 18.19 -6.39
C ALA A 13 -0.41 16.69 -6.63
N LEU A 14 -0.50 16.24 -7.88
CA LEU A 14 -0.26 14.85 -8.25
C LEU A 14 1.15 14.41 -7.87
N SER A 15 2.19 15.15 -8.25
CA SER A 15 3.57 14.80 -7.88
C SER A 15 3.73 14.69 -6.36
N SER A 16 3.12 15.58 -5.58
CA SER A 16 3.18 15.52 -4.12
C SER A 16 2.49 14.28 -3.52
N GLU A 17 1.43 13.77 -4.16
CA GLU A 17 0.73 12.56 -3.76
C GLU A 17 1.58 11.33 -4.09
N GLN A 18 2.16 11.27 -5.28
CA GLN A 18 3.10 10.23 -5.69
C GLN A 18 4.32 10.18 -4.76
N ASP A 19 4.95 11.31 -4.46
CA ASP A 19 6.12 11.39 -3.57
C ASP A 19 5.78 10.90 -2.15
N SER A 20 4.59 11.26 -1.66
CA SER A 20 4.11 10.83 -0.34
C SER A 20 3.86 9.33 -0.29
N PHE A 21 3.29 8.76 -1.36
CA PHE A 21 3.07 7.32 -1.45
C PHE A 21 4.39 6.56 -1.58
N GLU A 22 5.34 7.04 -2.38
CA GLU A 22 6.66 6.42 -2.50
C GLU A 22 7.40 6.40 -1.14
N ALA A 23 7.32 7.49 -0.38
CA ALA A 23 7.89 7.56 0.96
C ALA A 23 7.25 6.53 1.91
N LEU A 24 5.92 6.44 1.90
CA LEU A 24 5.19 5.44 2.69
C LEU A 24 5.57 4.01 2.28
N PHE A 25 5.63 3.74 0.97
CA PHE A 25 6.00 2.43 0.43
C PHE A 25 7.39 2.03 0.90
N LYS A 26 8.40 2.89 0.72
CA LYS A 26 9.78 2.61 1.15
C LYS A 26 9.88 2.37 2.67
N ALA A 27 9.09 3.09 3.47
CA ALA A 27 9.11 2.94 4.92
C ALA A 27 8.46 1.62 5.40
N GLU A 28 7.40 1.17 4.74
CA GLU A 28 6.54 0.11 5.29
C GLU A 28 6.59 -1.21 4.52
N TYR A 29 7.08 -1.25 3.28
CA TYR A 29 7.05 -2.45 2.42
C TYR A 29 7.65 -3.69 3.11
N ASN A 30 8.85 -3.57 3.65
CA ASN A 30 9.53 -4.69 4.31
C ASN A 30 8.75 -5.23 5.52
N ARG A 31 8.07 -4.35 6.27
CA ARG A 31 7.25 -4.77 7.42
C ARG A 31 5.98 -5.47 6.96
N VAL A 32 5.32 -4.92 5.94
CA VAL A 32 4.10 -5.49 5.33
C VAL A 32 4.37 -6.86 4.74
N ALA A 33 5.43 -7.00 3.93
CA ALA A 33 5.87 -8.29 3.38
C ALA A 33 6.28 -9.26 4.50
N GLY A 34 7.01 -8.79 5.52
CA GLY A 34 7.39 -9.62 6.66
C GLY A 34 6.21 -10.12 7.51
N ILE A 35 5.08 -9.39 7.55
CA ILE A 35 3.84 -9.86 8.18
C ILE A 35 3.20 -10.97 7.34
N ALA A 36 3.08 -10.77 6.03
CA ALA A 36 2.52 -11.77 5.12
C ALA A 36 3.37 -13.05 5.11
N ASN A 37 4.70 -12.92 5.07
CA ASN A 37 5.63 -14.05 5.06
C ASN A 37 5.52 -14.93 6.32
N ARG A 38 5.24 -14.33 7.48
CA ARG A 38 5.01 -15.10 8.73
C ARG A 38 3.75 -15.97 8.66
N VAL A 39 2.77 -15.60 7.83
CA VAL A 39 1.52 -16.34 7.65
C VAL A 39 1.64 -17.37 6.54
N LEU A 40 2.32 -17.02 5.44
CA LEU A 40 2.41 -17.85 4.23
C LEU A 40 3.59 -18.81 4.23
N GLY A 41 4.72 -18.43 4.83
CA GLY A 41 5.97 -19.18 4.76
C GLY A 41 6.63 -19.19 3.38
N ASP A 42 6.14 -18.35 2.46
CA ASP A 42 6.63 -18.20 1.09
C ASP A 42 6.89 -16.71 0.82
N ALA A 43 8.14 -16.39 0.45
CA ALA A 43 8.57 -15.02 0.23
C ALA A 43 7.92 -14.39 -1.01
N GLN A 44 7.77 -15.15 -2.10
CA GLN A 44 7.20 -14.64 -3.33
C GLN A 44 5.73 -14.28 -3.14
N GLU A 45 4.97 -15.18 -2.49
CA GLU A 45 3.57 -14.90 -2.21
C GLU A 45 3.37 -13.79 -1.19
N ALA A 46 4.32 -13.62 -0.26
CA ALA A 46 4.31 -12.52 0.68
C ALA A 46 4.53 -11.16 -0.01
N GLU A 47 5.41 -11.11 -1.00
CA GLU A 47 5.61 -9.92 -1.84
C GLU A 47 4.36 -9.60 -2.66
N ASP A 48 3.69 -10.61 -3.21
CA ASP A 48 2.43 -10.43 -3.93
C ASP A 48 1.32 -9.87 -3.01
N VAL A 49 1.20 -10.40 -1.79
CA VAL A 49 0.29 -9.85 -0.76
C VAL A 49 0.64 -8.39 -0.46
N ALA A 50 1.92 -8.08 -0.28
CA ALA A 50 2.35 -6.72 0.04
C ALA A 50 1.96 -5.77 -1.09
N GLN A 51 2.23 -6.12 -2.34
CA GLN A 51 1.87 -5.32 -3.50
C GLN A 51 0.35 -5.07 -3.57
N GLU A 52 -0.45 -6.12 -3.43
CA GLU A 52 -1.92 -6.03 -3.40
C GLU A 52 -2.41 -5.05 -2.31
N VAL A 53 -1.87 -5.18 -1.10
CA VAL A 53 -2.21 -4.31 0.04
C VAL A 53 -1.85 -2.85 -0.22
N PHE A 54 -0.70 -2.57 -0.83
CA PHE A 54 -0.31 -1.19 -1.17
C PHE A 54 -1.16 -0.61 -2.31
N ILE A 55 -1.53 -1.42 -3.30
CA ILE A 55 -2.46 -1.02 -4.38
C ILE A 55 -3.82 -0.66 -3.79
N ASP A 56 -4.35 -1.50 -2.90
CA ASP A 56 -5.63 -1.26 -2.24
C ASP A 56 -5.56 -0.03 -1.34
N PHE A 57 -4.46 0.16 -0.61
CA PHE A 57 -4.27 1.36 0.21
C PHE A 57 -4.29 2.63 -0.65
N HIS A 58 -3.53 2.65 -1.75
CA HIS A 58 -3.45 3.80 -2.67
C HIS A 58 -4.82 4.17 -3.27
N ARG A 59 -5.69 3.18 -3.49
CA ARG A 59 -7.05 3.41 -4.03
C ARG A 59 -8.03 3.97 -2.99
N LEU A 60 -7.82 3.63 -1.73
CA LEU A 60 -8.83 3.84 -0.66
C LEU A 60 -8.43 4.94 0.33
N HIS A 61 -7.14 5.24 0.47
CA HIS A 61 -6.63 6.10 1.54
C HIS A 61 -5.53 7.02 1.01
N SER A 62 -5.35 8.17 1.68
CA SER A 62 -4.21 9.04 1.42
C SER A 62 -2.93 8.48 2.06
N ALA A 63 -1.81 8.59 1.35
CA ALA A 63 -0.48 8.25 1.88
C ALA A 63 -0.10 9.03 3.16
N LYS A 64 -0.73 10.19 3.39
CA LYS A 64 -0.50 11.04 4.57
C LYS A 64 -1.39 10.67 5.76
N ALA A 65 -2.23 9.64 5.64
CA ALA A 65 -3.10 9.22 6.72
C ALA A 65 -2.28 8.74 7.93
N GLN A 66 -2.56 9.30 9.11
CA GLN A 66 -1.85 8.94 10.34
C GLN A 66 -1.98 7.45 10.72
N TYR A 67 -3.02 6.78 10.20
CA TYR A 67 -3.29 5.37 10.43
C TYR A 67 -2.71 4.43 9.35
N ALA A 68 -1.96 4.96 8.36
CA ALA A 68 -1.50 4.19 7.20
C ALA A 68 -0.80 2.88 7.60
N ALA A 69 0.21 2.95 8.45
CA ALA A 69 0.94 1.77 8.92
C ALA A 69 0.03 0.73 9.59
N ALA A 70 -0.84 1.17 10.51
CA ALA A 70 -1.76 0.27 11.21
C ALA A 70 -2.75 -0.43 10.26
N TRP A 71 -3.24 0.30 9.25
CA TRP A 71 -4.10 -0.26 8.23
C TRP A 71 -3.35 -1.29 7.37
N LEU A 72 -2.16 -0.95 6.88
CA LEU A 72 -1.33 -1.82 6.04
C LEU A 72 -1.01 -3.14 6.74
N TYR A 73 -0.69 -3.10 8.03
CA TYR A 73 -0.39 -4.30 8.81
C TYR A 73 -1.60 -5.22 8.97
N ARG A 74 -2.77 -4.64 9.26
CA ARG A 74 -4.03 -5.40 9.37
C ARG A 74 -4.41 -6.02 8.03
N ALA A 75 -4.34 -5.24 6.96
CA ALA A 75 -4.67 -5.69 5.61
C ALA A 75 -3.72 -6.83 5.18
N SER A 76 -2.41 -6.70 5.41
CA SER A 76 -1.43 -7.76 5.15
C SER A 76 -1.77 -9.08 5.83
N ALA A 77 -2.01 -9.06 7.15
CA ALA A 77 -2.37 -10.26 7.88
C ALA A 77 -3.69 -10.86 7.37
N HIS A 78 -4.70 -10.03 7.09
CA HIS A 78 -6.00 -10.47 6.60
C HIS A 78 -5.89 -11.12 5.21
N THR A 79 -5.23 -10.47 4.26
CA THR A 79 -5.07 -10.94 2.89
C THR A 79 -4.24 -12.24 2.85
N ALA A 80 -3.18 -12.34 3.66
CA ALA A 80 -2.40 -13.56 3.79
C ALA A 80 -3.22 -14.73 4.38
N LEU A 81 -4.00 -14.48 5.44
CA LEU A 81 -4.88 -15.51 6.02
C LEU A 81 -5.96 -15.97 5.04
N ASN A 82 -6.49 -15.07 4.21
CA ASN A 82 -7.45 -15.43 3.17
C ASN A 82 -6.84 -16.32 2.09
N ARG A 83 -5.59 -16.08 1.67
CA ARG A 83 -4.86 -16.99 0.76
C ARG A 83 -4.73 -18.39 1.35
N VAL A 84 -4.34 -18.52 2.63
CA VAL A 84 -4.25 -19.83 3.31
C VAL A 84 -5.61 -20.54 3.35
N ARG A 85 -6.69 -19.80 3.66
CA ARG A 85 -8.05 -20.37 3.64
C ARG A 85 -8.49 -20.79 2.25
N GLY A 86 -8.11 -20.04 1.22
CA GLY A 86 -8.38 -20.35 -0.18
C GLY A 86 -7.76 -21.68 -0.62
N ARG A 87 -6.54 -21.99 -0.19
CA ARG A 87 -5.83 -23.25 -0.53
C ARG A 87 -6.44 -24.51 0.06
N ARG A 88 -7.19 -24.38 1.16
CA ARG A 88 -7.82 -25.53 1.83
C ARG A 88 -9.16 -25.90 1.21
N ARG A 89 -9.66 -25.12 0.24
CA ARG A 89 -10.93 -25.35 -0.44
C ARG A 89 -10.72 -25.98 -1.80
#